data_AF-A0A5C6FEQ3-F1
#
_entry.id   AF-A0A5C6FEQ3-F1
#
_cell.length_a   1.000
_cell.length_b   1.000
_cell.length_c   1.000
_cell.angle_alpha   90.00
_cell.angle_beta   90.00
_cell.angle_gamma   90.00
#
_symmetry.space_group_name_H-M   'P 1'
#
loop_
_entity.id
_entity.type
_entity.pdbx_description
1 polymer ?
#
loop_
_entity_poly.entity_id
_entity_poly.type
_entity_poly.pdbx_seq_one_letter_code
_entity_poly.pdbx_strand_id
1 'polypeptide(L)'
;MSADTRTRRFPEKTIRQVRLDCTRGLIRALFCPDRSEVLQLRCIDDRVESDDSFGSQLWYFEGVGVDGHDRRHSVYGVVEYSLQFGLHELVEDGVFQSEHQRERFRHQYERGSLQPTWNHPGHGWLLAGLGLVASVLIASLITRMLTA
;
A
#
# COMPACT_ATOMS: atom_id res chain seq x y z
N MET A 1 -4.56 12.29 -19.82
CA MET A 1 -5.78 11.46 -19.94
C MET A 1 -6.65 11.80 -18.75
N SER A 2 -7.76 12.48 -19.01
CA SER A 2 -8.59 13.12 -17.99
C SER A 2 -9.28 12.10 -17.09
N ALA A 3 -9.34 12.45 -15.81
CA ALA A 3 -10.04 11.74 -14.75
C ALA A 3 -11.54 11.61 -15.08
N ASP A 4 -11.91 10.45 -15.60
CA ASP A 4 -13.29 10.00 -15.68
C ASP A 4 -13.72 9.56 -14.28
N THR A 5 -13.94 10.51 -13.36
CA THR A 5 -14.65 10.28 -12.10
C THR A 5 -16.13 10.05 -12.40
N ARG A 6 -16.42 8.97 -13.11
CA ARG A 6 -17.76 8.41 -13.24
C ARG A 6 -18.15 7.97 -11.84
N THR A 7 -19.27 8.44 -11.34
CA THR A 7 -19.86 8.06 -10.05
C THR A 7 -20.23 6.57 -10.07
N ARG A 8 -19.23 5.69 -10.04
CA ARG A 8 -19.41 4.25 -10.00
C ARG A 8 -20.06 3.96 -8.65
N ARG A 9 -21.26 3.42 -8.69
CA ARG A 9 -21.97 3.03 -7.47
C ARG A 9 -21.32 1.76 -6.96
N PHE A 10 -20.49 1.91 -5.93
CA PHE A 10 -19.93 0.78 -5.21
C PHE A 10 -21.01 0.14 -4.32
N PRO A 11 -20.94 -1.18 -4.09
CA PRO A 11 -21.82 -1.83 -3.14
C PRO A 11 -21.73 -1.17 -1.76
N GLU A 12 -22.85 -1.07 -1.04
CA GLU A 12 -22.90 -0.47 0.29
C GLU A 12 -21.94 -1.17 1.27
N LYS A 13 -21.80 -2.50 1.16
CA LYS A 13 -20.83 -3.29 1.92
C LYS A 13 -19.39 -2.81 1.73
N THR A 14 -19.02 -2.48 0.50
CA THR A 14 -17.66 -2.02 0.15
C THR A 14 -17.44 -0.65 0.74
N ILE A 15 -18.38 0.30 0.53
CA ILE A 15 -18.28 1.64 1.08
C ILE A 15 -18.18 1.61 2.62
N ARG A 16 -18.96 0.74 3.27
CA ARG A 16 -18.92 0.55 4.72
C ARG A 16 -17.57 -0.01 5.18
N GLN A 17 -17.02 -1.00 4.48
CA GLN A 17 -15.69 -1.53 4.76
C GLN A 17 -14.62 -0.45 4.62
N VAL A 18 -14.60 0.28 3.50
CA VAL A 18 -13.63 1.37 3.29
C VAL A 18 -13.73 2.41 4.39
N ARG A 19 -14.94 2.82 4.77
CA ARG A 19 -15.15 3.77 5.88
C ARG A 19 -14.59 3.24 7.21
N LEU A 20 -14.79 1.96 7.53
CA LEU A 20 -14.23 1.35 8.74
C LEU A 20 -12.70 1.36 8.71
N ASP A 21 -12.09 1.05 7.56
CA ASP A 21 -10.64 1.05 7.40
C ASP A 21 -10.05 2.47 7.42
N CYS A 22 -10.75 3.47 6.87
CA CYS A 22 -10.40 4.89 7.07
C CYS A 22 -10.40 5.28 8.56
N THR A 23 -11.44 4.90 9.31
CA THR A 23 -11.52 5.17 10.75
C THR A 23 -10.40 4.46 11.52
N ARG A 24 -10.04 3.23 11.13
CA ARG A 24 -8.88 2.52 11.68
C ARG A 24 -7.57 3.25 11.39
N GLY A 25 -7.41 3.78 10.18
CA GLY A 25 -6.26 4.62 9.81
C GLY A 25 -6.16 5.87 10.69
N LEU A 26 -7.29 6.53 11.00
CA LEU A 26 -7.31 7.66 11.95
C LEU A 26 -6.85 7.28 13.36
N ILE A 27 -7.24 6.10 13.84
CA ILE A 27 -6.78 5.58 15.15
C ILE A 27 -5.26 5.34 15.12
N ARG A 28 -4.73 4.75 14.04
CA ARG A 28 -3.29 4.52 13.86
C ARG A 28 -2.51 5.84 13.84
N ALA A 29 -3.10 6.89 13.30
CA ALA A 29 -2.56 8.25 13.30
C ALA A 29 -2.76 9.01 14.63
N LEU A 30 -3.17 8.33 15.70
CA LEU A 30 -3.35 8.86 17.05
C LEU A 30 -4.47 9.91 17.19
N PHE A 31 -5.45 9.88 16.29
CA PHE A 31 -6.68 10.66 16.43
C PHE A 31 -7.73 9.90 17.24
N CYS A 32 -8.55 10.63 17.99
CA CYS A 32 -9.64 10.08 18.78
C CYS A 32 -10.76 9.56 17.86
N PRO A 33 -11.09 8.25 17.83
CA PRO A 33 -12.06 7.71 16.88
C PRO A 33 -13.48 8.24 17.07
N ASP A 34 -13.92 8.45 18.31
CA ASP A 34 -15.31 8.85 18.59
C ASP A 34 -15.63 10.31 18.22
N ARG A 35 -14.59 11.15 18.12
CA ARG A 35 -14.72 12.57 17.79
C ARG A 35 -14.21 12.91 16.39
N SER A 36 -13.48 11.99 15.76
CA SER A 36 -12.98 12.16 14.42
C SER A 36 -13.98 11.64 13.41
N GLU A 37 -14.10 12.33 12.28
CA GLU A 37 -15.13 12.04 11.31
C GLU A 37 -14.54 11.97 9.90
N VAL A 38 -14.96 10.96 9.15
CA VAL A 38 -14.68 10.85 7.71
C VAL A 38 -15.85 11.49 6.96
N LEU A 39 -15.61 12.66 6.37
CA LEU A 39 -16.63 13.47 5.71
C LEU A 39 -16.81 13.06 4.26
N GLN A 40 -15.71 12.83 3.55
CA GLN A 40 -15.71 12.51 2.13
C GLN A 40 -14.92 11.25 1.84
N LEU A 41 -15.45 10.42 0.94
CA LEU A 41 -14.78 9.26 0.37
C LEU A 41 -14.83 9.37 -1.15
N ARG A 42 -13.72 9.10 -1.81
CA ARG A 42 -13.61 9.11 -3.27
C ARG A 42 -12.76 7.95 -3.74
N CYS A 43 -13.30 7.12 -4.63
CA CYS A 43 -12.49 6.17 -5.36
C CYS A 43 -11.74 6.94 -6.47
N ILE A 44 -10.42 6.83 -6.47
CA ILE A 44 -9.51 7.56 -7.37
C ILE A 44 -8.99 6.64 -8.48
N ASP A 45 -8.75 5.38 -8.14
CA ASP A 45 -8.36 4.35 -9.08
C ASP A 45 -9.10 3.05 -8.77
N ASP A 46 -9.53 2.36 -9.81
CA ASP A 46 -10.32 1.13 -9.72
C ASP A 46 -9.98 0.23 -10.92
N ARG A 47 -8.95 -0.58 -10.72
CA ARG A 47 -8.45 -1.54 -11.69
C ARG A 47 -9.07 -2.89 -11.38
N VAL A 48 -9.80 -3.41 -12.36
CA VAL A 48 -10.46 -4.71 -12.25
C VAL A 48 -9.39 -5.81 -12.30
N GLU A 49 -9.59 -6.86 -11.51
CA GLU A 49 -8.78 -8.07 -11.60
C GLU A 49 -8.87 -8.73 -12.98
N SER A 50 -7.80 -9.39 -13.38
CA SER A 50 -7.75 -10.23 -14.58
C SER A 50 -7.12 -11.57 -14.24
N ASP A 51 -7.20 -12.54 -15.14
CA ASP A 51 -6.61 -13.87 -14.93
C ASP A 51 -5.09 -13.80 -14.67
N ASP A 52 -4.42 -12.79 -15.23
CA ASP A 52 -2.97 -12.60 -15.14
C ASP A 52 -2.55 -11.51 -14.13
N SER A 53 -3.49 -10.82 -13.48
CA SER A 53 -3.16 -9.71 -12.58
C SER A 53 -4.21 -9.44 -11.50
N PHE A 54 -3.74 -9.18 -10.29
CA PHE A 54 -4.54 -8.59 -9.22
C PHE A 54 -5.19 -7.28 -9.69
N GLY A 55 -6.43 -7.06 -9.25
CA GLY A 55 -7.03 -5.73 -9.32
C GLY A 55 -6.48 -4.83 -8.22
N SER A 56 -6.73 -3.54 -8.33
CA SER A 56 -6.32 -2.56 -7.32
C SER A 56 -7.36 -1.47 -7.18
N GLN A 57 -7.61 -1.04 -5.95
CA GLN A 57 -8.49 0.09 -5.68
C GLN A 57 -7.81 1.10 -4.77
N LEU A 58 -7.84 2.36 -5.18
CA LEU A 58 -7.28 3.47 -4.43
C LEU A 58 -8.41 4.41 -4.01
N TRP A 59 -8.54 4.59 -2.71
CA TRP A 59 -9.56 5.44 -2.11
C TRP A 59 -8.90 6.61 -1.39
N TYR A 60 -9.37 7.82 -1.69
CA TYR A 60 -9.07 9.00 -0.89
C TYR A 60 -10.21 9.26 0.08
N PHE A 61 -9.84 9.69 1.26
CA PHE A 61 -10.81 10.20 2.22
C PHE A 61 -10.35 11.53 2.80
N GLU A 62 -11.33 12.33 3.18
CA GLU A 62 -11.13 13.63 3.81
C GLU A 62 -12.03 13.72 5.02
N GLY A 63 -11.54 14.36 6.07
CA GLY A 63 -12.25 14.38 7.33
C GLY A 63 -11.66 15.36 8.33
N VAL A 64 -12.12 15.21 9.56
CA VAL A 64 -11.63 15.95 10.72
C VAL A 64 -11.09 14.94 11.73
N GLY A 65 -9.81 15.05 12.05
CA GLY A 65 -9.16 14.29 13.11
C GLY A 65 -9.07 15.15 14.37
N VAL A 66 -9.42 14.60 15.53
CA VAL A 66 -9.23 15.27 16.82
C VAL A 66 -8.09 14.62 17.57
N ASP A 67 -7.06 15.39 17.91
CA ASP A 67 -5.89 14.87 18.62
C ASP A 67 -6.13 14.73 20.14
N GLY A 68 -5.12 14.21 20.85
CA GLY A 68 -5.14 14.06 22.31
C GLY A 68 -5.19 15.38 23.09
N HIS A 69 -4.97 16.52 22.45
CA HIS A 69 -5.07 17.86 23.03
C HIS A 69 -6.40 18.54 22.70
N ASP A 70 -7.37 17.79 22.17
CA ASP A 70 -8.67 18.29 21.73
C ASP A 70 -8.61 19.32 20.59
N ARG A 71 -7.54 19.28 19.79
CA ARG A 71 -7.42 20.15 18.61
C ARG A 71 -7.94 19.40 17.39
N ARG A 72 -8.77 20.12 16.62
CA ARG A 72 -9.32 19.63 15.36
C ARG A 72 -8.36 19.94 14.23
N HIS A 73 -8.04 18.92 13.45
CA HIS A 73 -7.18 19.01 12.27
C HIS A 73 -7.93 18.49 11.05
N SER A 74 -7.80 19.18 9.93
CA SER A 74 -8.20 18.60 8.65
C SER A 74 -7.27 17.43 8.34
N VAL A 75 -7.86 16.29 8.04
CA VAL A 75 -7.12 15.06 7.72
C VAL A 75 -7.45 14.62 6.31
N TYR A 76 -6.40 14.22 5.61
CA TYR A 76 -6.45 13.71 4.26
C TYR A 76 -5.83 12.34 4.28
N GLY A 77 -6.56 11.32 3.85
CA GLY A 77 -6.03 9.96 3.88
C GLY A 77 -6.20 9.23 2.59
N VAL A 78 -5.49 8.12 2.51
CA VAL A 78 -5.46 7.18 1.40
C VAL A 78 -5.64 5.78 1.95
N VAL A 79 -6.40 4.96 1.24
CA VAL A 79 -6.57 3.54 1.53
C VAL A 79 -6.44 2.80 0.21
N GLU A 80 -5.54 1.82 0.17
CA GLU A 80 -5.30 0.99 -1.00
C GLU A 80 -5.70 -0.45 -0.72
N TYR A 81 -6.42 -1.03 -1.70
CA TYR A 81 -6.78 -2.43 -1.71
C TYR A 81 -6.16 -3.15 -2.89
N SER A 82 -5.69 -4.37 -2.64
CA SER A 82 -5.49 -5.37 -3.67
C SER A 82 -6.76 -6.20 -3.80
N LEU A 83 -7.17 -6.47 -5.04
CA LEU A 83 -8.35 -7.25 -5.36
C LEU A 83 -7.92 -8.59 -5.95
N GLN A 84 -8.36 -9.69 -5.33
CA GLN A 84 -8.24 -11.03 -5.90
C GLN A 84 -9.46 -11.89 -5.55
N PHE A 85 -10.03 -12.55 -6.55
CA PHE A 85 -11.21 -13.40 -6.44
C PHE A 85 -12.38 -12.67 -5.76
N GLY A 86 -12.53 -11.37 -6.05
CA GLY A 86 -13.53 -10.50 -5.42
C GLY A 86 -13.28 -10.13 -3.95
N LEU A 87 -12.16 -10.53 -3.35
CA LEU A 87 -11.75 -10.14 -2.00
C LEU A 87 -11.01 -8.80 -2.04
N HIS A 88 -11.27 -7.95 -1.05
CA HIS A 88 -10.57 -6.67 -0.86
C HIS A 88 -9.58 -6.82 0.28
N GLU A 89 -8.30 -6.99 -0.06
CA GLU A 89 -7.21 -7.04 0.92
C GLU A 89 -6.64 -5.64 1.11
N LEU A 90 -6.64 -5.15 2.35
CA LEU A 90 -6.05 -3.86 2.69
C LEU A 90 -4.52 -3.97 2.57
N VAL A 91 -3.95 -3.26 1.59
CA VAL A 91 -2.50 -3.23 1.35
C VAL A 91 -1.88 -2.17 2.24
N GLU A 92 -2.41 -0.96 2.16
CA GLU A 92 -1.85 0.19 2.87
C GLU A 92 -2.93 1.23 3.21
N ASP A 93 -2.77 1.87 4.35
CA ASP A 93 -3.55 3.00 4.81
C ASP A 93 -2.64 4.12 5.30
N GLY A 94 -2.89 5.35 4.85
CA GLY A 94 -2.10 6.52 5.18
C GLY A 94 -2.98 7.70 5.58
N VAL A 95 -2.56 8.45 6.60
CA VAL A 95 -3.23 9.69 7.03
C VAL A 95 -2.21 10.82 7.03
N PHE A 96 -2.60 11.93 6.43
CA PHE A 96 -1.78 13.11 6.19
C PHE A 96 -2.51 14.36 6.68
N GLN A 97 -1.73 15.38 7.04
CA GLN A 97 -2.26 16.67 7.50
C GLN A 97 -2.51 17.65 6.35
N SER A 98 -1.99 17.35 5.15
CA SER A 98 -2.24 18.16 3.96
C SER A 98 -2.44 17.32 2.71
N GLU A 99 -3.26 17.85 1.80
CA GLU A 99 -3.50 17.26 0.49
C GLU A 99 -2.21 17.09 -0.32
N HIS A 100 -1.30 18.06 -0.26
CA HIS A 100 -0.01 17.98 -0.95
C HIS A 100 0.88 16.83 -0.42
N GLN A 101 0.79 16.48 0.87
CA GLN A 101 1.50 15.30 1.39
C GLN A 101 0.92 14.00 0.82
N ARG A 102 -0.42 13.90 0.75
CA ARG A 102 -1.13 12.78 0.12
C ARG A 102 -0.75 12.62 -1.36
N GLU A 103 -0.68 13.72 -2.11
CA GLU A 103 -0.30 13.70 -3.53
C GLU A 103 1.17 13.32 -3.76
N ARG A 104 2.09 13.73 -2.87
CA ARG A 104 3.48 13.27 -2.93
C ARG A 104 3.60 11.77 -2.72
N PHE A 105 2.83 11.22 -1.78
CA PHE A 105 2.75 9.77 -1.56
C PHE A 105 2.29 9.05 -2.84
N ARG A 106 1.24 9.57 -3.49
CA ARG A 106 0.75 9.05 -4.79
C ARG A 106 1.86 9.02 -5.86
N HIS A 107 2.61 10.12 -6.02
CA HIS A 107 3.65 10.21 -7.06
C HIS A 107 4.87 9.31 -6.81
N GLN A 108 5.11 8.93 -5.55
CA GLN A 108 6.14 7.95 -5.20
C GLN A 108 5.63 6.53 -5.48
N TYR A 109 4.35 6.27 -5.24
CA TYR A 109 3.72 4.99 -5.47
C TYR A 109 3.47 4.68 -6.95
N GLU A 110 2.98 5.63 -7.75
CA GLU A 110 2.83 5.47 -9.21
C GLU A 110 4.18 5.19 -9.91
N ARG A 111 5.30 5.60 -9.30
CA ARG A 111 6.65 5.23 -9.75
C ARG A 111 7.14 3.89 -9.21
N GLY A 112 6.62 3.43 -8.08
CA GLY A 112 7.00 2.20 -7.39
C GLY A 112 6.14 0.98 -7.75
N SER A 113 4.94 1.16 -8.31
CA SER A 113 4.09 0.11 -8.86
C SER A 113 4.58 -0.40 -10.22
N LEU A 114 5.89 -0.37 -10.44
CA LEU A 114 6.52 -1.16 -11.48
C LEU A 114 6.46 -2.60 -11.00
N GLN A 115 5.82 -3.44 -11.81
CA GLN A 115 5.85 -4.90 -11.70
C GLN A 115 7.22 -5.35 -11.16
N PRO A 116 7.27 -6.33 -10.24
CA PRO A 116 8.53 -6.87 -9.73
C PRO A 116 9.31 -7.41 -10.94
N THR A 117 10.15 -6.55 -11.48
CA THR A 117 10.90 -6.81 -12.68
C THR A 117 12.15 -7.48 -12.16
N TRP A 118 12.25 -8.78 -12.44
CA TRP A 118 13.43 -9.59 -12.11
C TRP A 118 14.75 -9.01 -12.67
N ASN A 119 14.65 -7.98 -13.50
CA ASN A 119 15.74 -7.21 -14.10
C ASN A 119 16.22 -6.01 -13.25
N HIS A 120 16.14 -6.07 -11.92
CA HIS A 120 16.83 -5.08 -11.10
C HIS A 120 18.35 -5.40 -11.05
N PRO A 121 19.25 -4.46 -11.44
CA PRO A 121 20.70 -4.73 -11.53
C PRO A 121 21.36 -5.11 -10.19
N GLY A 122 20.70 -4.88 -9.06
CA GLY A 122 21.15 -5.34 -7.74
C GLY A 122 21.05 -6.87 -7.54
N HIS A 123 20.13 -7.55 -8.22
CA HIS A 123 19.98 -9.00 -8.10
C HIS A 123 21.17 -9.76 -8.66
N GLY A 124 21.84 -9.23 -9.70
CA GLY A 124 23.07 -9.83 -10.24
C GLY A 124 24.20 -9.88 -9.21
N TRP A 125 24.37 -8.81 -8.43
CA TRP A 125 25.38 -8.75 -7.37
C TRP A 125 25.04 -9.66 -6.18
N LEU A 126 23.75 -9.77 -5.82
CA LEU A 126 23.29 -10.69 -4.77
C LEU A 126 23.50 -12.15 -5.17
N LEU A 127 23.19 -12.52 -6.42
CA LEU A 127 23.40 -13.87 -6.95
C LEU A 127 24.90 -14.20 -7.04
N ALA A 128 25.74 -13.24 -7.45
CA ALA A 128 27.19 -13.41 -7.47
C ALA A 128 27.77 -13.61 -6.06
N GLY A 129 27.32 -12.82 -5.09
CA GLY A 129 27.70 -12.96 -3.68
C GLY A 129 27.29 -14.31 -3.10
N LEU A 130 26.04 -14.73 -3.35
CA LEU A 130 25.52 -16.02 -2.91
C LEU A 130 26.32 -17.19 -3.53
N GLY A 131 26.63 -17.10 -4.83
CA GLY A 131 27.43 -18.10 -5.53
C GLY A 131 28.85 -18.21 -4.97
N LEU A 132 29.50 -17.10 -4.63
CA LEU A 132 30.84 -17.10 -4.07
C LEU A 132 30.87 -17.76 -2.68
N VAL A 133 29.93 -17.42 -1.80
CA VAL A 133 29.82 -18.04 -0.48
C VAL A 133 29.54 -19.54 -0.60
N ALA A 134 28.62 -19.95 -1.48
CA ALA A 134 28.34 -21.36 -1.73
C ALA A 134 29.58 -22.10 -2.24
N SER A 135 30.36 -21.49 -3.12
CA SER A 135 31.59 -22.06 -3.67
C SER A 135 32.65 -22.29 -2.59
N VAL A 136 32.85 -21.30 -1.71
CA VAL A 136 33.79 -21.39 -0.58
C VAL A 136 33.37 -22.48 0.39
N LEU A 137 32.07 -22.57 0.70
CA LEU A 137 31.53 -23.62 1.57
C LEU A 137 31.73 -25.01 0.96
N ILE A 138 31.40 -25.20 -0.32
CA ILE A 138 31.61 -26.48 -1.01
C ILE A 138 33.09 -26.86 -1.02
N ALA A 139 33.98 -25.92 -1.34
CA ALA A 139 35.43 -26.17 -1.33
C ALA A 139 35.94 -26.53 0.08
N SER A 140 35.42 -25.87 1.13
CA SER A 140 35.75 -26.17 2.52
C SER A 140 35.27 -27.56 2.96
N LEU A 141 34.11 -28.01 2.46
CA LEU A 141 33.56 -29.33 2.74
C LEU A 141 34.34 -30.42 1.99
N ILE A 142 34.70 -30.20 0.73
CA ILE A 142 35.52 -31.14 -0.06
C ILE A 142 36.91 -31.31 0.57
N THR A 143 37.57 -30.22 0.95
CA THR A 143 38.88 -30.28 1.61
C THR A 143 38.80 -31.00 2.96
N ARG A 144 37.75 -30.77 3.76
CA ARG A 144 37.50 -31.52 4.99
C ARG A 144 37.23 -33.00 4.75
N MET A 145 36.51 -33.34 3.69
CA MET A 145 36.18 -34.73 3.35
C MET A 145 37.40 -35.51 2.82
N LEU A 146 38.36 -34.84 2.18
CA LEU A 146 39.60 -35.44 1.68
C LEU A 146 40.72 -35.53 2.72
N THR A 147 40.61 -34.76 3.81
CA THR A 147 41.60 -34.76 4.93
C THR A 147 41.12 -35.56 6.15
N ALA A 148 39.88 -36.04 6.12
CA ALA A 148 39.33 -37.04 7.04
C ALA A 148 39.58 -38.45 6.51
#